data_AF-A0A833DCW6-F1
#
_entry.id   AF-A0A833DCW6-F1
#
_cell.length_a   1.000
_cell.length_b   1.000
_cell.length_c   1.000
_cell.angle_alpha   90.00
_cell.angle_beta   90.00
_cell.angle_gamma   90.00
#
_symmetry.space_group_name_H-M   'P 1'
#
loop_
_entity.id
_entity.type
_entity.pdbx_description
1 polymer ?
#
loop_
_entity_poly.entity_id
_entity_poly.type
_entity_poly.pdbx_seq_one_letter_code
_entity_poly.pdbx_strand_id
1 'polypeptide(L)'
;MIEPGLVRETESKLYVRELAYLFLLFSFKDAHRLIFDTLSRFTEGVTQNKYFQNLKEKTLTNVKPYPLLFGIILFKYVPFDQIKMLGLFFMLYSINQISDFVSNGVERLQRTFWNAIMPPSKAQYGRSSERGSWITFVFFLVILMYIAWWLPSVTNFTKAMQISRIIVLVCAFSILAISLNLHTGITGMTNFGVIFFAGIGAITLGILTVPEDRPGGHGWSPFFGLIAAVLVSGVAGWLLAYPTARLRMDYFAIVTISLGEILRISMRAEPLLRAGTGTTAIGIQLYKLPLHDWWESTMDKSVGEWFNLTGTGAEVQDAPYTVLLAAIALISLFLIWTLVDMMLSSPWGRILRAIREDEEVTMHHGHDVFRHKATSLAIGAAIAGFGGALWAWLNMSILDDFINPVKSTFLIWAAFIVGGRANNRGMIIGAFIIVLTEFVFNLMVVARGDIDSIFHEGVAGIDEFFAWLILDVLGTVSSDLSIIEPFGSLEPERLEMQLVYLKLVMIGLVIVVSLLLSERGLLPEVPKRPDDPRPNPEQPSFERRTE
;
A
#
# COMPACT_ATOMS: atom_id res chain seq x y z
N MET A 1 -48.99 8.58 -12.62
CA MET A 1 -47.88 7.75 -13.11
C MET A 1 -46.69 8.64 -13.35
N ILE A 2 -45.83 8.76 -12.33
CA ILE A 2 -44.52 9.42 -12.34
C ILE A 2 -43.67 8.52 -11.44
N GLU A 3 -42.53 8.07 -11.95
CA GLU A 3 -41.62 7.09 -11.33
C GLU A 3 -40.98 7.63 -10.02
N PRO A 4 -40.85 6.80 -8.96
CA PRO A 4 -40.07 7.15 -7.78
C PRO A 4 -38.62 6.68 -7.95
N GLY A 5 -37.78 7.55 -8.54
CA GLY A 5 -36.33 7.33 -8.70
C GLY A 5 -35.46 8.29 -7.86
N LEU A 6 -36.00 8.84 -6.77
CA LEU A 6 -35.30 9.82 -5.92
C LEU A 6 -35.54 9.50 -4.44
N VAL A 7 -34.94 8.41 -3.96
CA VAL A 7 -34.77 8.18 -2.52
C VAL A 7 -33.30 8.30 -2.16
N ARG A 8 -32.94 9.54 -1.81
CA ARG A 8 -31.96 9.97 -0.81
C ARG A 8 -30.97 8.91 -0.27
N GLU A 9 -29.71 9.06 -0.68
CA GLU A 9 -28.52 8.60 0.05
C GLU A 9 -28.32 9.39 1.37
N THR A 10 -29.15 9.14 2.38
CA THR A 10 -28.92 9.70 3.74
C THR A 10 -28.89 8.67 4.87
N GLU A 11 -29.22 7.40 4.62
CA GLU A 11 -29.29 6.40 5.70
C GLU A 11 -27.94 5.69 5.96
N SER A 12 -27.03 5.62 4.99
CA SER A 12 -25.72 4.93 5.15
C SER A 12 -24.77 5.56 6.19
N LYS A 13 -24.97 6.82 6.57
CA LYS A 13 -24.16 7.48 7.62
C LYS A 13 -24.59 7.14 9.04
N LEU A 14 -25.84 6.72 9.26
CA LEU A 14 -26.31 6.29 10.58
C LEU A 14 -25.72 4.91 10.91
N TYR A 15 -25.70 4.01 9.94
CA TYR A 15 -25.25 2.63 10.09
C TYR A 15 -23.75 2.48 10.37
N VAL A 16 -22.87 3.28 9.78
CA VAL A 16 -21.43 3.26 10.14
C VAL A 16 -21.23 3.65 11.60
N ARG A 17 -22.07 4.56 12.13
CA ARG A 17 -22.01 4.98 13.54
C ARG A 17 -22.51 3.87 14.46
N GLU A 18 -23.55 3.15 14.07
CA GLU A 18 -24.11 2.02 14.83
C GLU A 18 -23.23 0.77 14.76
N LEU A 19 -22.66 0.42 13.60
CA LEU A 19 -21.62 -0.61 13.45
C LEU A 19 -20.36 -0.23 14.23
N ALA A 20 -19.95 1.04 14.21
CA ALA A 20 -18.85 1.52 15.04
C ALA A 20 -19.19 1.43 16.53
N TYR A 21 -20.44 1.68 16.95
CA TYR A 21 -20.89 1.44 18.33
C TYR A 21 -20.93 -0.04 18.69
N LEU A 22 -21.27 -0.92 17.74
CA LEU A 22 -21.29 -2.37 17.90
C LEU A 22 -19.86 -2.92 18.04
N PHE A 23 -18.89 -2.40 17.28
CA PHE A 23 -17.46 -2.65 17.43
C PHE A 23 -16.82 -1.94 18.64
N LEU A 24 -17.39 -0.82 19.12
CA LEU A 24 -17.00 -0.20 20.39
C LEU A 24 -17.51 -0.97 21.60
N LEU A 25 -18.72 -1.54 21.51
CA LEU A 25 -19.33 -2.44 22.49
C LEU A 25 -18.63 -3.80 22.52
N PHE A 26 -18.24 -4.32 21.36
CA PHE A 26 -17.35 -5.47 21.22
C PHE A 26 -15.93 -5.00 20.91
N SER A 27 -15.27 -4.40 21.90
CA SER A 27 -13.81 -4.30 21.85
C SER A 27 -13.23 -5.67 21.47
N PHE A 28 -12.20 -5.73 20.62
CA PHE A 28 -11.54 -7.00 20.25
C PHE A 28 -11.17 -7.82 21.49
N LYS A 29 -10.91 -7.15 22.62
CA LYS A 29 -10.67 -7.73 23.94
C LYS A 29 -11.91 -8.36 24.57
N ASP A 30 -13.09 -7.81 24.37
CA ASP A 30 -14.36 -8.31 24.89
C ASP A 30 -14.93 -9.43 24.02
N ALA A 31 -14.78 -9.36 22.70
CA ALA A 31 -15.07 -10.49 21.80
C ALA A 31 -14.10 -11.66 22.06
N HIS A 32 -12.80 -11.38 22.19
CA HIS A 32 -11.80 -12.37 22.61
C HIS A 32 -12.13 -12.95 23.98
N ARG A 33 -12.48 -12.11 24.97
CA ARG A 33 -12.86 -12.59 26.30
C ARG A 33 -14.14 -13.41 26.28
N LEU A 34 -15.16 -13.02 25.52
CA LEU A 34 -16.42 -13.76 25.42
C LEU A 34 -16.22 -15.11 24.73
N ILE A 35 -15.52 -15.14 23.59
CA ILE A 35 -15.20 -16.36 22.85
C ILE A 35 -14.32 -17.27 23.70
N PHE A 36 -13.25 -16.74 24.32
CA PHE A 36 -12.33 -17.56 25.11
C PHE A 36 -12.89 -17.93 26.49
N ASP A 37 -13.79 -17.14 27.12
CA ASP A 37 -14.50 -17.53 28.35
C ASP A 37 -15.58 -18.56 28.09
N THR A 38 -16.30 -18.45 26.96
CA THR A 38 -17.27 -19.49 26.59
C THR A 38 -16.56 -20.77 26.19
N LEU A 39 -15.45 -20.68 25.46
CA LEU A 39 -14.57 -21.82 25.17
C LEU A 39 -13.95 -22.39 26.47
N SER A 40 -13.52 -21.56 27.42
CA SER A 40 -12.95 -22.01 28.70
C SER A 40 -13.99 -22.73 29.57
N ARG A 41 -15.22 -22.20 29.66
CA ARG A 41 -16.32 -22.85 30.39
C ARG A 41 -16.78 -24.14 29.74
N PHE A 42 -16.84 -24.18 28.40
CA PHE A 42 -17.11 -25.41 27.66
C PHE A 42 -16.00 -26.43 27.87
N THR A 43 -14.73 -26.00 27.87
CA THR A 43 -13.58 -26.87 28.12
C THR A 43 -13.49 -27.35 29.55
N GLU A 44 -13.82 -26.54 30.55
CA GLU A 44 -13.95 -26.99 31.94
C GLU A 44 -15.07 -28.04 32.07
N GLY A 45 -16.23 -27.82 31.44
CA GLY A 45 -17.33 -28.78 31.42
C GLY A 45 -16.99 -30.10 30.74
N VAL A 46 -16.26 -30.07 29.63
CA VAL A 46 -15.78 -31.28 28.93
C VAL A 46 -14.69 -32.00 29.72
N THR A 47 -13.78 -31.24 30.36
CA THR A 47 -12.65 -31.81 31.12
C THR A 47 -13.09 -32.38 32.47
N GLN A 48 -14.16 -31.86 33.08
CA GLN A 48 -14.76 -32.36 34.33
C GLN A 48 -15.72 -33.54 34.11
N ASN A 49 -16.11 -33.83 32.87
CA ASN A 49 -17.00 -34.94 32.57
C ASN A 49 -16.24 -36.29 32.66
N LYS A 50 -16.61 -37.12 33.66
CA LYS A 50 -16.00 -38.44 33.93
C LYS A 50 -15.96 -39.37 32.71
N TYR A 51 -16.91 -39.22 31.77
CA TYR A 51 -16.95 -40.01 30.54
C TYR A 51 -15.82 -39.61 29.56
N PHE A 52 -15.52 -38.32 29.44
CA PHE A 52 -14.44 -37.79 28.61
C PHE A 52 -13.06 -38.04 29.20
N GLN A 53 -12.92 -37.99 30.53
CA GLN A 53 -11.66 -38.38 31.21
C GLN A 53 -11.32 -39.85 30.99
N ASN A 54 -12.30 -40.75 31.12
CA ASN A 54 -12.11 -42.17 30.83
C ASN A 54 -11.76 -42.43 29.36
N LEU A 55 -12.34 -41.66 28.42
CA LEU A 55 -11.98 -41.73 26.99
C LEU A 55 -10.56 -41.19 26.72
N LYS A 56 -10.14 -40.13 27.43
CA LYS A 56 -8.78 -39.58 27.39
C LYS A 56 -7.73 -40.58 27.86
N GLU A 57 -8.02 -41.32 28.93
CA GLU A 57 -7.12 -42.34 29.49
C GLU A 57 -7.10 -43.66 28.70
N LYS A 58 -8.22 -44.09 28.09
CA LYS A 58 -8.30 -45.38 27.37
C LYS A 58 -7.94 -45.34 25.88
N THR A 59 -8.17 -44.23 25.17
CA THR A 59 -8.10 -44.20 23.69
C THR A 59 -7.46 -42.94 23.10
N LEU A 60 -7.36 -41.83 23.84
CA LEU A 60 -6.91 -40.53 23.31
C LEU A 60 -5.61 -40.00 23.98
N THR A 61 -4.78 -40.85 24.58
CA THR A 61 -3.46 -40.44 25.13
C THR A 61 -2.55 -39.81 24.07
N ASN A 62 -2.73 -40.20 22.81
CA ASN A 62 -1.96 -39.70 21.67
C ASN A 62 -2.68 -38.62 20.84
N VAL A 63 -3.83 -38.10 21.28
CA VAL A 63 -4.63 -37.17 20.48
C VAL A 63 -4.92 -35.88 21.24
N LYS A 64 -4.48 -34.73 20.70
CA LYS A 64 -4.80 -33.40 21.21
C LYS A 64 -6.27 -33.09 20.89
N PRO A 65 -7.16 -32.93 21.88
CA PRO A 65 -8.60 -32.79 21.61
C PRO A 65 -8.96 -31.47 20.93
N TYR A 66 -8.20 -30.40 21.15
CA TYR A 66 -8.51 -29.07 20.62
C TYR A 66 -8.31 -28.95 19.10
N PRO A 67 -7.16 -29.35 18.51
CA PRO A 67 -7.01 -29.39 17.06
C PRO A 67 -7.97 -30.38 16.39
N LEU A 68 -8.34 -31.47 17.08
CA LEU A 68 -9.31 -32.44 16.56
C LEU A 68 -10.70 -31.84 16.43
N LEU A 69 -11.21 -31.18 17.48
CA LEU A 69 -12.51 -30.52 17.46
C LEU A 69 -12.56 -29.38 16.44
N PHE A 70 -11.52 -28.55 16.40
CA PHE A 70 -11.38 -27.48 15.42
C PHE A 70 -11.31 -28.03 13.98
N GLY A 71 -10.57 -29.12 13.77
CA GLY A 71 -10.47 -29.79 12.49
C GLY A 71 -11.79 -30.42 12.02
N ILE A 72 -12.56 -31.03 12.92
CA ILE A 72 -13.91 -31.55 12.62
C ILE A 72 -14.87 -30.43 12.24
N ILE A 73 -14.82 -29.30 12.96
CA ILE A 73 -15.65 -28.12 12.65
C ILE A 73 -15.34 -27.63 11.24
N LEU A 74 -14.05 -27.43 10.93
CA LEU A 74 -13.61 -27.00 9.61
C LEU A 74 -13.95 -28.02 8.51
N PHE A 75 -13.81 -29.31 8.78
CA PHE A 75 -14.06 -30.34 7.76
C PHE A 75 -15.54 -30.54 7.46
N LYS A 76 -16.41 -30.39 8.46
CA LYS A 76 -17.83 -30.74 8.34
C LYS A 76 -18.74 -29.54 8.07
N TYR A 77 -18.43 -28.38 8.63
CA TYR A 77 -19.32 -27.21 8.60
C TYR A 77 -18.87 -26.11 7.65
N VAL A 78 -17.67 -26.22 7.08
CA VAL A 78 -17.17 -25.26 6.09
C VAL A 78 -17.38 -25.84 4.69
N PRO A 79 -18.08 -25.13 3.78
CA PRO A 79 -18.40 -25.65 2.45
C PRO A 79 -17.19 -25.68 1.49
N PHE A 80 -16.14 -24.89 1.77
CA PHE A 80 -14.95 -24.77 0.92
C PHE A 80 -14.03 -25.99 0.97
N ASP A 81 -13.81 -26.65 -0.16
CA ASP A 81 -12.95 -27.84 -0.24
C ASP A 81 -11.50 -27.59 0.21
N GLN A 82 -10.95 -26.40 -0.07
CA GLN A 82 -9.61 -26.02 0.42
C GLN A 82 -9.55 -25.90 1.95
N ILE A 83 -10.63 -25.44 2.59
CA ILE A 83 -10.69 -25.30 4.04
C ILE A 83 -11.05 -26.63 4.71
N LYS A 84 -11.81 -27.50 4.04
CA LYS A 84 -11.99 -28.89 4.47
C LYS A 84 -10.64 -29.62 4.53
N MET A 85 -9.74 -29.40 3.58
CA MET A 85 -8.38 -29.94 3.63
C MET A 85 -7.58 -29.40 4.82
N LEU A 86 -7.78 -28.14 5.21
CA LEU A 86 -7.21 -27.59 6.44
C LEU A 86 -7.84 -28.23 7.69
N GLY A 87 -9.14 -28.50 7.68
CA GLY A 87 -9.83 -29.25 8.72
C GLY A 87 -9.29 -30.68 8.87
N LEU A 88 -9.07 -31.37 7.75
CA LEU A 88 -8.39 -32.67 7.70
C LEU A 88 -6.97 -32.57 8.26
N PHE A 89 -6.22 -31.53 7.90
CA PHE A 89 -4.88 -31.29 8.43
C PHE A 89 -4.90 -31.11 9.96
N PHE A 90 -5.83 -30.34 10.52
CA PHE A 90 -5.96 -30.18 11.98
C PHE A 90 -6.41 -31.46 12.67
N MET A 91 -7.28 -32.26 12.04
CA MET A 91 -7.61 -33.61 12.52
C MET A 91 -6.39 -34.53 12.52
N LEU A 92 -5.53 -34.48 11.50
CA LEU A 92 -4.28 -35.24 11.45
C LEU A 92 -3.23 -34.71 12.45
N TYR A 93 -3.12 -33.39 12.60
CA TYR A 93 -2.24 -32.72 13.57
C TYR A 93 -2.64 -33.02 15.02
N SER A 94 -3.90 -33.34 15.26
CA SER A 94 -4.32 -33.79 16.58
C SER A 94 -3.58 -35.07 17.02
N ILE A 95 -3.14 -35.91 16.09
CA ILE A 95 -2.43 -37.16 16.38
C ILE A 95 -0.96 -36.83 16.65
N ASN A 96 -0.56 -36.91 17.92
CA ASN A 96 0.71 -36.38 18.44
C ASN A 96 1.94 -36.90 17.68
N GLN A 97 1.97 -38.20 17.33
CA GLN A 97 3.08 -38.81 16.59
C GLN A 97 3.22 -38.30 15.15
N ILE A 98 2.10 -38.02 14.47
CA ILE A 98 2.11 -37.49 13.11
C ILE A 98 2.42 -35.99 13.14
N SER A 99 1.85 -35.26 14.11
CA SER A 99 2.16 -33.86 14.37
C SER A 99 3.65 -33.62 14.58
N ASP A 100 4.30 -34.39 15.45
CA ASP A 100 5.72 -34.16 15.76
C ASP A 100 6.62 -34.50 14.56
N PHE A 101 6.28 -35.53 13.79
CA PHE A 101 7.00 -35.86 12.56
C PHE A 101 6.84 -34.78 11.48
N VAL A 102 5.60 -34.36 11.22
CA VAL A 102 5.29 -33.31 10.24
C VAL A 102 5.82 -31.95 10.69
N SER A 103 5.68 -31.57 11.96
CA SER A 103 6.20 -30.33 12.52
C SER A 103 7.72 -30.26 12.40
N ASN A 104 8.44 -31.33 12.77
CA ASN A 104 9.90 -31.37 12.64
C ASN A 104 10.34 -31.37 11.16
N GLY A 105 9.59 -32.05 10.28
CA GLY A 105 9.85 -32.06 8.84
C GLY A 105 9.61 -30.71 8.19
N VAL A 106 8.47 -30.08 8.50
CA VAL A 106 8.08 -28.73 8.06
C VAL A 106 9.03 -27.71 8.63
N GLU A 107 9.44 -27.79 9.90
CA GLU A 107 10.40 -26.86 10.49
C GLU A 107 11.77 -26.97 9.82
N ARG A 108 12.24 -28.19 9.49
CA ARG A 108 13.46 -28.37 8.71
C ARG A 108 13.34 -27.80 7.30
N LEU A 109 12.25 -28.09 6.60
CA LEU A 109 11.97 -27.54 5.27
C LEU A 109 11.88 -26.02 5.29
N GLN A 110 11.12 -25.48 6.23
CA GLN A 110 10.95 -24.06 6.48
C GLN A 110 12.29 -23.39 6.79
N ARG A 111 13.10 -23.93 7.70
CA ARG A 111 14.45 -23.40 7.98
C ARG A 111 15.35 -23.48 6.75
N THR A 112 15.29 -24.56 5.98
CA THR A 112 16.12 -24.73 4.76
C THR A 112 15.69 -23.76 3.66
N PHE A 113 14.39 -23.60 3.46
CA PHE A 113 13.77 -22.67 2.52
C PHE A 113 14.06 -21.22 2.90
N TRP A 114 13.84 -20.84 4.17
CA TRP A 114 14.16 -19.49 4.64
C TRP A 114 15.65 -19.21 4.59
N ASN A 115 16.53 -20.17 4.94
CA ASN A 115 17.97 -19.98 4.82
C ASN A 115 18.44 -19.89 3.35
N ALA A 116 17.71 -20.51 2.40
CA ALA A 116 18.01 -20.40 0.98
C ALA A 116 17.53 -19.06 0.39
N ILE A 117 16.38 -18.55 0.84
CA ILE A 117 15.78 -17.31 0.33
C ILE A 117 16.34 -16.07 1.05
N MET A 118 16.51 -16.15 2.36
CA MET A 118 17.07 -15.11 3.23
C MET A 118 18.10 -15.75 4.17
N PRO A 119 19.34 -16.01 3.68
CA PRO A 119 20.38 -16.51 4.55
C PRO A 119 20.58 -15.56 5.74
N PRO A 120 20.68 -16.08 6.99
CA PRO A 120 20.93 -15.24 8.14
C PRO A 120 22.17 -14.40 7.86
N SER A 121 22.04 -13.09 8.06
CA SER A 121 23.09 -12.11 7.79
C SER A 121 24.42 -12.60 8.36
N LYS A 122 25.36 -13.01 7.48
CA LYS A 122 26.74 -13.35 7.86
C LYS A 122 27.55 -12.12 8.32
N ALA A 123 26.93 -10.94 8.38
CA ALA A 123 27.59 -9.74 8.87
C ALA A 123 27.73 -9.82 10.40
N GLN A 124 28.98 -9.93 10.84
CA GLN A 124 29.41 -10.06 12.23
C GLN A 124 28.94 -8.92 13.17
N TYR A 125 28.32 -7.87 12.62
CA TYR A 125 27.79 -6.69 13.34
C TYR A 125 26.51 -6.08 12.71
N GLY A 126 25.56 -6.89 12.23
CA GLY A 126 24.25 -6.38 11.75
C GLY A 126 24.33 -5.36 10.60
N ARG A 127 25.46 -5.34 9.87
CA ARG A 127 25.73 -4.45 8.74
C ARG A 127 25.35 -5.15 7.44
N SER A 128 24.22 -4.78 6.85
CA SER A 128 23.90 -5.14 5.47
C SER A 128 25.00 -4.62 4.53
N SER A 129 25.56 -5.48 3.68
CA SER A 129 26.54 -5.05 2.69
C SER A 129 25.83 -4.27 1.58
N GLU A 130 26.46 -3.22 1.06
CA GLU A 130 25.88 -2.42 -0.03
C GLU A 130 25.62 -3.28 -1.27
N ARG A 131 26.53 -4.22 -1.57
CA ARG A 131 26.39 -5.20 -2.65
C ARG A 131 25.21 -6.15 -2.41
N GLY A 132 25.01 -6.63 -1.18
CA GLY A 132 23.88 -7.48 -0.83
C GLY A 132 22.53 -6.77 -1.01
N SER A 133 22.45 -5.50 -0.60
CA SER A 133 21.25 -4.67 -0.80
C SER A 133 20.92 -4.42 -2.28
N TRP A 134 21.94 -4.28 -3.14
CA TRP A 134 21.71 -4.17 -4.59
C TRP A 134 21.20 -5.48 -5.20
N ILE A 135 21.76 -6.62 -4.79
CA ILE A 135 21.33 -7.93 -5.28
C ILE A 135 19.88 -8.20 -4.90
N THR A 136 19.50 -7.95 -3.64
CA THR A 136 18.10 -8.14 -3.19
C THR A 136 17.15 -7.19 -3.91
N PHE A 137 17.54 -5.94 -4.13
CA PHE A 137 16.75 -4.98 -4.91
C PHE A 137 16.50 -5.47 -6.34
N VAL A 138 17.55 -5.88 -7.06
CA VAL A 138 17.41 -6.38 -8.44
C VAL A 138 16.57 -7.65 -8.49
N PHE A 139 16.76 -8.57 -7.53
CA PHE A 139 15.97 -9.79 -7.43
C PHE A 139 14.47 -9.50 -7.28
N PHE A 140 14.08 -8.67 -6.32
CA PHE A 140 12.67 -8.29 -6.14
C PHE A 140 12.13 -7.54 -7.35
N LEU A 141 12.91 -6.63 -7.93
CA LEU A 141 12.50 -5.88 -9.12
C LEU A 141 12.23 -6.81 -10.31
N VAL A 142 13.09 -7.79 -10.57
CA VAL A 142 12.90 -8.79 -11.64
C VAL A 142 11.65 -9.64 -11.39
N ILE A 143 11.44 -10.11 -10.16
CA ILE A 143 10.24 -10.87 -9.81
C ILE A 143 8.97 -10.04 -10.03
N LEU A 144 8.95 -8.79 -9.58
CA LEU A 144 7.79 -7.93 -9.70
C LEU A 144 7.50 -7.55 -11.16
N MET A 145 8.54 -7.32 -11.96
CA MET A 145 8.39 -7.14 -13.42
C MET A 145 7.84 -8.39 -14.08
N TYR A 146 8.30 -9.58 -13.68
CA TYR A 146 7.76 -10.84 -14.19
C TYR A 146 6.28 -11.01 -13.84
N ILE A 147 5.87 -10.71 -12.61
CA ILE A 147 4.46 -10.79 -12.21
C ILE A 147 3.62 -9.76 -12.99
N ALA A 148 4.10 -8.53 -13.15
CA ALA A 148 3.40 -7.52 -13.96
C ALA A 148 3.27 -7.95 -15.43
N TRP A 149 4.30 -8.60 -15.99
CA TRP A 149 4.26 -9.18 -17.33
C TRP A 149 3.31 -10.38 -17.42
N TRP A 150 3.16 -11.18 -16.37
CA TRP A 150 2.29 -12.35 -16.35
C TRP A 150 0.79 -12.00 -16.29
N LEU A 151 0.42 -10.79 -15.86
CA LEU A 151 -0.99 -10.38 -15.78
C LEU A 151 -1.75 -10.59 -17.10
N PRO A 152 -2.97 -11.15 -17.08
CA PRO A 152 -3.72 -11.43 -18.30
C PRO A 152 -4.10 -10.15 -19.04
N SER A 153 -4.07 -10.21 -20.38
CA SER A 153 -4.54 -9.13 -21.26
C SER A 153 -5.03 -9.73 -22.57
N VAL A 154 -6.03 -9.09 -23.19
CA VAL A 154 -6.72 -9.60 -24.38
C VAL A 154 -5.91 -9.37 -25.65
N THR A 155 -5.26 -8.21 -25.77
CA THR A 155 -4.50 -7.80 -26.96
C THR A 155 -3.14 -7.22 -26.57
N ASN A 156 -2.20 -7.16 -27.53
CA ASN A 156 -0.91 -6.50 -27.32
C ASN A 156 -1.08 -5.00 -27.02
N PHE A 157 -2.06 -4.35 -27.65
CA PHE A 157 -2.40 -2.95 -27.38
C PHE A 157 -2.86 -2.74 -25.92
N THR A 158 -3.83 -3.53 -25.44
CA THR A 158 -4.30 -3.44 -24.06
C THR A 158 -3.20 -3.79 -23.07
N LYS A 159 -2.31 -4.73 -23.42
CA LYS A 159 -1.15 -5.09 -22.60
C LYS A 159 -0.18 -3.92 -22.47
N ALA A 160 0.11 -3.22 -23.56
CA ALA A 160 0.98 -2.03 -23.54
C ALA A 160 0.37 -0.89 -22.71
N MET A 161 -0.93 -0.64 -22.84
CA MET A 161 -1.65 0.34 -22.02
C MET A 161 -1.60 -0.03 -20.52
N GLN A 162 -1.84 -1.30 -20.20
CA GLN A 162 -1.80 -1.80 -18.82
C GLN A 162 -0.39 -1.66 -18.22
N ILE A 163 0.65 -2.13 -18.90
CA ILE A 163 2.04 -2.06 -18.41
C ILE A 163 2.47 -0.61 -18.25
N SER A 164 2.21 0.25 -19.24
CA SER A 164 2.58 1.67 -19.15
C SER A 164 1.87 2.36 -17.98
N ARG A 165 0.58 2.08 -17.75
CA ARG A 165 -0.15 2.58 -16.57
C ARG A 165 0.44 2.08 -15.25
N ILE A 166 0.80 0.80 -15.15
CA ILE A 166 1.50 0.25 -13.98
C ILE A 166 2.81 1.02 -13.74
N ILE A 167 3.63 1.21 -14.78
CA ILE A 167 4.91 1.92 -14.66
C ILE A 167 4.71 3.34 -14.13
N VAL A 168 3.77 4.11 -14.69
CA VAL A 168 3.50 5.48 -14.23
C VAL A 168 3.04 5.50 -12.77
N LEU A 169 2.13 4.59 -12.37
CA LEU A 169 1.68 4.50 -10.98
C LEU A 169 2.81 4.09 -10.03
N VAL A 170 3.64 3.10 -10.41
CA VAL A 170 4.81 2.71 -9.62
C VAL A 170 5.75 3.90 -9.46
N CYS A 171 6.00 4.68 -10.50
CA CYS A 171 6.84 5.87 -10.42
C CYS A 171 6.24 6.94 -9.52
N ALA A 172 4.94 7.25 -9.67
CA ALA A 172 4.24 8.24 -8.85
C ALA A 172 4.25 7.84 -7.36
N PHE A 173 3.87 6.59 -7.05
CA PHE A 173 3.90 6.08 -5.67
C PHE A 173 5.32 5.97 -5.12
N SER A 174 6.32 5.64 -5.94
CA SER A 174 7.74 5.62 -5.54
C SER A 174 8.22 7.03 -5.17
N ILE A 175 7.87 8.04 -5.96
CA ILE A 175 8.23 9.45 -5.68
C ILE A 175 7.57 9.93 -4.39
N LEU A 176 6.29 9.59 -4.18
CA LEU A 176 5.57 9.90 -2.94
C LEU A 176 6.16 9.16 -1.73
N ALA A 177 6.54 7.90 -1.90
CA ALA A 177 7.19 7.10 -0.86
C ALA A 177 8.61 7.63 -0.54
N ILE A 178 9.38 8.08 -1.54
CA ILE A 178 10.69 8.74 -1.35
C ILE A 178 10.52 10.06 -0.59
N SER A 179 9.51 10.87 -0.92
CA SER A 179 9.15 12.07 -0.15
C SER A 179 8.84 11.72 1.30
N LEU A 180 7.99 10.72 1.53
CA LEU A 180 7.66 10.24 2.87
C LEU A 180 8.90 9.71 3.61
N ASN A 181 9.80 9.04 2.89
CA ASN A 181 11.06 8.52 3.42
C ASN A 181 11.99 9.65 3.87
N LEU A 182 12.01 10.79 3.19
CA LEU A 182 12.78 11.96 3.61
C LEU A 182 12.26 12.53 4.94
N HIS A 183 10.94 12.68 5.08
CA HIS A 183 10.30 13.20 6.29
C HIS A 183 10.39 12.21 7.47
N THR A 184 9.77 11.04 7.30
CA THR A 184 9.58 10.06 8.35
C THR A 184 10.80 9.16 8.52
N GLY A 185 11.34 8.67 7.41
CA GLY A 185 12.45 7.70 7.43
C GLY A 185 13.78 8.32 7.86
N ILE A 186 14.16 9.45 7.26
CA ILE A 186 15.47 10.08 7.44
C ILE A 186 15.47 11.12 8.55
N THR A 187 14.45 11.98 8.62
CA THR A 187 14.39 13.09 9.59
C THR A 187 13.70 12.71 10.90
N GLY A 188 12.92 11.62 10.92
CA GLY A 188 12.18 11.18 12.10
C GLY A 188 10.88 11.96 12.35
N MET A 189 10.33 12.64 11.34
CA MET A 189 9.05 13.35 11.46
C MET A 189 7.92 12.51 10.87
N THR A 190 7.08 11.92 11.72
CA THR A 190 5.95 11.06 11.30
C THR A 190 4.86 11.84 10.54
N ASN A 191 5.00 11.90 9.21
CA ASN A 191 4.11 12.66 8.34
C ASN A 191 3.02 11.77 7.70
N PHE A 192 1.76 12.01 8.02
CA PHE A 192 0.63 11.35 7.36
C PHE A 192 -0.08 12.25 6.33
N GLY A 193 0.38 13.48 6.15
CA GLY A 193 -0.13 14.44 5.16
C GLY A 193 0.69 14.51 3.88
N VAL A 194 1.41 13.46 3.47
CA VAL A 194 2.11 13.49 2.17
C VAL A 194 1.15 13.75 1.01
N ILE A 195 -0.10 13.26 1.12
CA ILE A 195 -1.13 13.49 0.11
C ILE A 195 -1.56 14.96 0.03
N PHE A 196 -1.43 15.73 1.11
CA PHE A 196 -1.72 17.17 1.08
C PHE A 196 -0.77 17.89 0.11
N PHE A 197 0.52 17.60 0.17
CA PHE A 197 1.51 18.19 -0.73
C PHE A 197 1.37 17.70 -2.17
N ALA A 198 1.05 16.42 -2.35
CA ALA A 198 0.74 15.85 -3.66
C ALA A 198 -0.52 16.46 -4.27
N GLY A 199 -1.58 16.63 -3.47
CA GLY A 199 -2.83 17.26 -3.87
C GLY A 199 -2.64 18.71 -4.27
N ILE A 200 -1.88 19.49 -3.48
CA ILE A 200 -1.53 20.88 -3.85
C ILE A 200 -0.79 20.91 -5.19
N GLY A 201 0.16 20.01 -5.41
CA GLY A 201 0.90 19.94 -6.67
C GLY A 201 0.00 19.59 -7.86
N ALA A 202 -0.85 18.59 -7.70
CA ALA A 202 -1.84 18.20 -8.71
C ALA A 202 -2.78 19.36 -9.04
N ILE A 203 -3.39 19.98 -8.03
CA ILE A 203 -4.32 21.11 -8.18
C ILE A 203 -3.65 22.29 -8.88
N THR A 204 -2.44 22.66 -8.44
CA THR A 204 -1.67 23.78 -9.02
C THR A 204 -1.36 23.53 -10.49
N LEU A 205 -0.88 22.33 -10.82
CA LEU A 205 -0.65 21.91 -12.20
C LEU A 205 -1.95 22.01 -13.02
N GLY A 206 -3.03 21.42 -12.52
CA GLY A 206 -4.32 21.38 -13.21
C GLY A 206 -4.83 22.77 -13.54
N ILE A 207 -5.00 23.63 -12.53
CA ILE A 207 -5.54 24.99 -12.70
C ILE A 207 -4.71 25.82 -13.70
N LEU A 208 -3.38 25.75 -13.61
CA LEU A 208 -2.52 26.54 -14.48
C LEU A 208 -2.53 26.05 -15.93
N THR A 209 -2.73 24.75 -16.15
CA THR A 209 -2.60 24.13 -17.49
C THR A 209 -3.94 23.90 -18.20
N VAL A 210 -5.06 24.13 -17.52
CA VAL A 210 -6.37 24.22 -18.18
C VAL A 210 -6.36 25.38 -19.18
N PRO A 211 -6.77 25.15 -20.44
CA PRO A 211 -6.88 26.21 -21.46
C PRO A 211 -7.77 27.39 -21.06
N GLU A 212 -7.43 28.60 -21.54
CA GLU A 212 -8.13 29.87 -21.20
C GLU A 212 -9.58 29.93 -21.71
N ASP A 213 -9.94 29.13 -22.72
CA ASP A 213 -11.31 28.99 -23.22
C ASP A 213 -12.25 28.33 -22.22
N ARG A 214 -11.72 27.80 -21.11
CA ARG A 214 -12.48 27.06 -20.11
C ARG A 214 -12.53 27.79 -18.77
N PRO A 215 -13.60 27.60 -17.98
CA PRO A 215 -13.71 28.21 -16.66
C PRO A 215 -12.53 27.87 -15.76
N GLY A 216 -11.91 28.89 -15.17
CA GLY A 216 -10.81 28.75 -14.21
C GLY A 216 -9.45 28.33 -14.81
N GLY A 217 -9.29 28.31 -16.13
CA GLY A 217 -8.03 27.99 -16.80
C GLY A 217 -7.12 29.19 -17.04
N HIS A 218 -5.80 28.98 -16.93
CA HIS A 218 -4.78 29.99 -17.24
C HIS A 218 -3.94 29.68 -18.49
N GLY A 219 -4.12 28.52 -19.13
CA GLY A 219 -3.53 28.17 -20.41
C GLY A 219 -2.01 27.93 -20.44
N TRP A 220 -1.35 27.83 -19.28
CA TRP A 220 0.10 27.65 -19.20
C TRP A 220 0.56 26.33 -19.84
N SER A 221 1.80 26.31 -20.32
CA SER A 221 2.44 25.08 -20.78
C SER A 221 2.56 24.08 -19.61
N PRO A 222 2.35 22.76 -19.85
CA PRO A 222 2.50 21.73 -18.84
C PRO A 222 3.83 21.75 -18.09
N PHE A 223 4.92 22.17 -18.76
CA PHE A 223 6.23 22.28 -18.15
C PHE A 223 6.30 23.40 -17.09
N PHE A 224 5.77 24.58 -17.38
CA PHE A 224 5.70 25.68 -16.42
C PHE A 224 4.70 25.38 -15.29
N GLY A 225 3.60 24.70 -15.61
CA GLY A 225 2.65 24.20 -14.61
C GLY A 225 3.32 23.22 -13.62
N LEU A 226 4.18 22.32 -14.10
CA LEU A 226 4.93 21.39 -13.26
C LEU A 226 5.91 22.12 -12.33
N ILE A 227 6.67 23.09 -12.84
CA ILE A 227 7.60 23.88 -12.03
C ILE A 227 6.83 24.64 -10.94
N ALA A 228 5.71 25.27 -11.30
CA ALA A 228 4.84 25.95 -10.33
C ALA A 228 4.30 24.98 -9.28
N ALA A 229 3.83 23.78 -9.66
CA ALA A 229 3.37 22.75 -8.74
C ALA A 229 4.43 22.35 -7.72
N VAL A 230 5.67 22.12 -8.17
CA VAL A 230 6.81 21.77 -7.30
C VAL A 230 7.14 22.91 -6.33
N LEU A 231 7.19 24.15 -6.83
CA LEU A 231 7.49 25.33 -6.01
C LEU A 231 6.41 25.61 -4.98
N VAL A 232 5.13 25.59 -5.38
CA VAL A 232 3.99 25.84 -4.49
C VAL A 232 3.92 24.77 -3.40
N SER A 233 4.08 23.49 -3.75
CA SER A 233 4.15 22.41 -2.74
C SER A 233 5.34 22.58 -1.80
N GLY A 234 6.52 22.97 -2.32
CA GLY A 234 7.70 23.21 -1.49
C GLY A 234 7.54 24.38 -0.51
N VAL A 235 6.97 25.49 -0.98
CA VAL A 235 6.63 26.65 -0.14
C VAL A 235 5.59 26.27 0.90
N ALA A 236 4.54 25.52 0.53
CA ALA A 236 3.55 25.02 1.46
C ALA A 236 4.18 24.13 2.55
N GLY A 237 5.11 23.25 2.18
CA GLY A 237 5.88 22.44 3.13
C GLY A 237 6.74 23.28 4.08
N TRP A 238 7.43 24.29 3.57
CA TRP A 238 8.23 25.19 4.39
C TRP A 238 7.37 26.01 5.37
N LEU A 239 6.25 26.56 4.91
CA LEU A 239 5.32 27.32 5.75
C LEU A 239 4.71 26.45 6.85
N LEU A 240 4.36 25.20 6.51
CA LEU A 240 3.82 24.23 7.46
C LEU A 240 4.82 23.87 8.54
N ALA A 241 6.13 23.87 8.24
CA ALA A 241 7.16 23.59 9.23
C ALA A 241 7.14 24.56 10.41
N TYR A 242 6.74 25.82 10.19
CA TYR A 242 6.77 26.85 11.24
C TYR A 242 5.89 26.49 12.45
N PRO A 243 4.58 26.21 12.30
CA PRO A 243 3.75 25.77 13.41
C PRO A 243 4.02 24.32 13.84
N THR A 244 4.48 23.45 12.95
CA THR A 244 4.46 22.00 13.24
C THR A 244 5.80 21.38 13.65
N ALA A 245 6.95 21.96 13.29
CA ALA A 245 8.25 21.34 13.54
C ALA A 245 8.64 21.29 15.04
N ARG A 246 7.94 22.05 15.88
CA ARG A 246 8.10 22.05 17.35
C ARG A 246 7.15 21.08 18.07
N LEU A 247 6.25 20.43 17.33
CA LEU A 247 5.29 19.50 17.90
C LEU A 247 5.93 18.14 18.15
N ARG A 248 5.46 17.43 19.17
CA ARG A 248 5.76 16.00 19.35
C ARG A 248 5.28 15.21 18.13
N MET A 249 5.96 14.11 17.81
CA MET A 249 5.68 13.25 16.65
C MET A 249 4.19 12.93 16.45
N ASP A 250 3.46 12.61 17.53
CA ASP A 250 2.04 12.25 17.45
C ASP A 250 1.15 13.45 17.07
N TYR A 251 1.46 14.65 17.58
CA TYR A 251 0.73 15.86 17.23
C TYR A 251 1.03 16.31 15.79
N PHE A 252 2.29 16.17 15.35
CA PHE A 252 2.68 16.42 13.97
C PHE A 252 1.89 15.51 13.00
N ALA A 253 1.79 14.22 13.33
CA ALA A 253 0.99 13.25 12.57
C ALA A 253 -0.47 13.70 12.43
N ILE A 254 -1.15 14.03 13.54
CA ILE A 254 -2.55 14.45 13.55
C ILE A 254 -2.77 15.68 12.66
N VAL A 255 -1.94 16.72 12.81
CA VAL A 255 -2.06 17.97 12.03
C VAL A 255 -1.93 17.70 10.53
N THR A 256 -0.99 16.84 10.13
CA THR A 256 -0.76 16.54 8.71
C THR A 256 -1.91 15.74 8.08
N ILE A 257 -2.58 14.84 8.83
CA ILE A 257 -3.80 14.15 8.36
C ILE A 257 -4.93 15.17 8.19
N SER A 258 -5.13 16.03 9.19
CA SER A 258 -6.18 17.05 9.14
C SER A 258 -6.04 17.97 7.94
N LEU A 259 -4.82 18.36 7.57
CA LEU A 259 -4.57 19.19 6.38
C LEU A 259 -4.93 18.49 5.07
N GLY A 260 -4.66 17.20 4.95
CA GLY A 260 -5.12 16.41 3.80
C GLY A 260 -6.64 16.40 3.69
N GLU A 261 -7.34 16.20 4.80
CA GLU A 261 -8.81 16.21 4.80
C GLU A 261 -9.38 17.60 4.56
N ILE A 262 -8.75 18.67 5.08
CA ILE A 262 -9.13 20.05 4.77
C ILE A 262 -9.02 20.29 3.27
N LEU A 263 -7.90 19.91 2.63
CA LEU A 263 -7.72 20.08 1.19
C LEU A 263 -8.78 19.33 0.38
N ARG A 264 -9.10 18.10 0.78
CA ARG A 264 -10.15 17.28 0.17
C ARG A 264 -11.54 17.93 0.28
N ILE A 265 -11.89 18.43 1.46
CA ILE A 265 -13.16 19.12 1.69
C ILE A 265 -13.19 20.42 0.88
N SER A 266 -12.09 21.18 0.84
CA SER A 266 -11.96 22.38 0.03
C SER A 266 -12.18 22.10 -1.45
N MET A 267 -11.66 20.99 -2.00
CA MET A 267 -11.93 20.61 -3.40
C MET A 267 -13.42 20.40 -3.70
N ARG A 268 -14.20 19.91 -2.74
CA ARG A 268 -15.65 19.76 -2.91
C ARG A 268 -16.38 21.09 -2.76
N ALA A 269 -15.95 21.91 -1.80
CA ALA A 269 -16.62 23.14 -1.41
C ALA A 269 -16.34 24.31 -2.36
N GLU A 270 -15.10 24.50 -2.78
CA GLU A 270 -14.65 25.71 -3.49
C GLU A 270 -14.90 25.64 -5.00
N PRO A 271 -15.69 26.56 -5.57
CA PRO A 271 -15.91 26.62 -7.02
C PRO A 271 -14.63 26.94 -7.81
N LEU A 272 -13.69 27.68 -7.20
CA LEU A 272 -12.40 28.02 -7.83
C LEU A 272 -11.52 26.79 -8.11
N LEU A 273 -11.78 25.67 -7.42
CA LEU A 273 -11.07 24.41 -7.60
C LEU A 273 -11.77 23.48 -8.61
N ARG A 274 -12.64 24.03 -9.46
CA ARG A 274 -13.37 23.32 -10.53
C ARG A 274 -12.99 23.84 -11.90
N ALA A 275 -11.69 23.77 -12.22
CA ALA A 275 -11.16 24.27 -13.49
C ALA A 275 -11.36 23.25 -14.63
N GLY A 276 -11.70 23.75 -15.82
CA GLY A 276 -11.75 22.94 -17.05
C GLY A 276 -13.02 22.13 -17.25
N THR A 277 -13.95 22.11 -16.29
CA THR A 277 -15.23 21.39 -16.38
C THR A 277 -16.43 22.34 -16.45
N GLY A 278 -17.62 21.83 -16.78
CA GLY A 278 -18.86 22.61 -16.72
C GLY A 278 -19.17 23.07 -15.28
N THR A 279 -19.96 24.14 -15.11
CA THR A 279 -20.17 24.86 -13.84
C THR A 279 -20.68 24.01 -12.65
N THR A 280 -21.12 22.77 -12.88
CA THR A 280 -21.64 21.83 -11.87
C THR A 280 -20.73 20.64 -11.56
N ALA A 281 -19.68 20.41 -12.35
CA ALA A 281 -18.80 19.25 -12.16
C ALA A 281 -17.77 19.51 -11.05
N ILE A 282 -17.48 18.47 -10.26
CA ILE A 282 -16.48 18.53 -9.19
C ILE A 282 -15.13 18.12 -9.77
N GLY A 283 -14.08 18.86 -9.41
CA GLY A 283 -12.70 18.56 -9.77
C GLY A 283 -12.18 19.30 -10.99
N ILE A 284 -10.90 19.05 -11.29
CA ILE A 284 -10.15 19.71 -12.37
C ILE A 284 -9.91 18.69 -13.49
N GLN A 285 -10.28 19.03 -14.72
CA GLN A 285 -10.15 18.14 -15.88
C GLN A 285 -9.70 18.91 -17.11
N LEU A 286 -9.46 18.20 -18.21
CA LEU A 286 -9.22 18.80 -19.54
C LEU A 286 -8.04 19.79 -19.55
N TYR A 287 -7.06 19.56 -18.69
CA TYR A 287 -5.78 20.28 -18.71
C TYR A 287 -4.85 19.72 -19.79
N LYS A 288 -3.96 20.58 -20.29
CA LYS A 288 -2.97 20.18 -21.30
C LYS A 288 -2.01 19.13 -20.74
N LEU A 289 -1.76 18.10 -21.53
CA LEU A 289 -0.81 17.03 -21.22
C LEU A 289 0.59 17.38 -21.78
N PRO A 290 1.68 17.03 -21.10
CA PRO A 290 3.03 17.34 -21.58
C PRO A 290 3.34 16.58 -22.87
N LEU A 291 3.81 17.30 -23.89
CA LEU A 291 4.26 16.72 -25.16
C LEU A 291 3.19 15.88 -25.91
N HIS A 292 1.91 16.07 -25.60
CA HIS A 292 0.83 15.29 -26.22
C HIS A 292 0.72 15.56 -27.73
N ASP A 293 0.67 16.83 -28.14
CA ASP A 293 0.61 17.21 -29.56
C ASP A 293 1.83 16.72 -30.36
N TRP A 294 3.00 16.67 -29.72
CA TRP A 294 4.22 16.15 -30.33
C TRP A 294 4.19 14.62 -30.48
N TRP A 295 3.60 13.91 -29.52
CA TRP A 295 3.46 12.46 -29.55
C TRP A 295 2.61 11.99 -30.72
N GLU A 296 1.41 12.56 -30.85
CA GLU A 296 0.41 12.22 -31.88
C GLU A 296 0.86 12.61 -33.29
N SER A 297 1.76 13.60 -33.42
CA SER A 297 2.23 14.05 -34.74
C SER A 297 3.49 13.34 -35.22
N THR A 298 4.29 12.77 -34.32
CA THR A 298 5.67 12.35 -34.66
C THR A 298 5.96 10.87 -34.38
N MET A 299 5.62 10.35 -33.20
CA MET A 299 6.20 9.09 -32.71
C MET A 299 5.19 7.98 -32.42
N ASP A 300 3.91 8.29 -32.22
CA ASP A 300 2.86 7.32 -31.88
C ASP A 300 2.79 6.12 -32.85
N LYS A 301 2.85 6.37 -34.17
CA LYS A 301 2.84 5.35 -35.23
C LYS A 301 4.08 4.48 -35.21
N SER A 302 5.26 5.10 -35.19
CA SER A 302 6.53 4.37 -35.19
C SER A 302 6.68 3.50 -33.94
N VAL A 303 6.26 4.00 -32.78
CA VAL A 303 6.29 3.23 -31.53
C VAL A 303 5.25 2.10 -31.56
N GLY A 304 4.08 2.33 -32.17
CA GLY A 304 3.08 1.30 -32.42
C GLY A 304 3.62 0.14 -33.26
N GLU A 305 4.38 0.46 -34.31
CA GLU A 305 5.08 -0.51 -35.15
C GLU A 305 6.18 -1.27 -34.39
N TRP A 306 7.02 -0.58 -33.60
CA TRP A 306 8.11 -1.21 -32.85
C TRP A 306 7.63 -2.27 -31.86
N PHE A 307 6.50 -2.01 -31.20
CA PHE A 307 5.92 -2.95 -30.24
C PHE A 307 4.90 -3.91 -30.89
N ASN A 308 4.72 -3.84 -32.22
CA ASN A 308 3.76 -4.62 -32.98
C ASN A 308 2.38 -4.63 -32.29
N LEU A 309 1.86 -3.43 -32.02
CA LEU A 309 0.62 -3.24 -31.29
C LEU A 309 -0.57 -3.60 -32.18
N THR A 310 -0.96 -4.87 -32.17
CA THR A 310 -2.17 -5.34 -32.84
C THR A 310 -3.38 -5.23 -31.93
N GLY A 311 -4.46 -4.65 -32.44
CA GLY A 311 -5.76 -4.62 -31.76
C GLY A 311 -6.65 -5.79 -32.13
N THR A 312 -7.97 -5.57 -32.14
CA THR A 312 -8.99 -6.54 -32.58
C THR A 312 -9.07 -6.70 -34.11
N GLY A 313 -8.28 -5.94 -34.86
CA GLY A 313 -8.07 -6.10 -36.30
C GLY A 313 -6.60 -6.42 -36.61
N ALA A 314 -6.32 -6.92 -37.82
CA ALA A 314 -4.97 -7.25 -38.29
C ALA A 314 -4.08 -6.03 -38.59
N GLU A 315 -4.52 -4.82 -38.24
CA GLU A 315 -3.80 -3.57 -38.44
C GLU A 315 -3.03 -3.16 -37.18
N VAL A 316 -1.86 -2.56 -37.39
CA VAL A 316 -1.02 -1.99 -36.33
C VAL A 316 -1.68 -0.70 -35.84
N GLN A 317 -1.88 -0.58 -34.53
CA GLN A 317 -2.46 0.60 -33.88
C GLN A 317 -1.40 1.55 -33.36
N ASP A 318 -1.76 2.84 -33.31
CA ASP A 318 -0.92 3.91 -32.76
C ASP A 318 -0.67 3.70 -31.26
N ALA A 319 0.54 3.99 -30.80
CA ALA A 319 0.90 3.77 -29.40
C ALA A 319 0.18 4.75 -28.46
N PRO A 320 -0.43 4.26 -27.35
CA PRO A 320 -1.17 5.13 -26.44
C PRO A 320 -0.23 6.10 -25.73
N TYR A 321 -0.71 7.32 -25.47
CA TYR A 321 0.05 8.37 -24.79
C TYR A 321 0.61 7.95 -23.41
N THR A 322 -0.02 6.97 -22.76
CA THR A 322 0.47 6.40 -21.49
C THR A 322 1.89 5.83 -21.61
N VAL A 323 2.32 5.38 -22.80
CA VAL A 323 3.69 4.90 -23.06
C VAL A 323 4.70 6.04 -22.97
N LEU A 324 4.41 7.19 -23.58
CA LEU A 324 5.25 8.38 -23.45
C LEU A 324 5.30 8.84 -21.99
N LEU A 325 4.14 8.88 -21.33
CA LEU A 325 4.07 9.27 -19.92
C LEU A 325 4.87 8.30 -19.03
N ALA A 326 4.90 7.01 -19.33
CA ALA A 326 5.72 6.02 -18.64
C ALA A 326 7.22 6.31 -18.81
N ALA A 327 7.66 6.68 -20.01
CA ALA A 327 9.05 7.10 -20.24
C ALA A 327 9.40 8.37 -19.45
N ILE A 328 8.54 9.39 -19.48
CA ILE A 328 8.70 10.62 -18.69
C ILE A 328 8.76 10.29 -17.19
N ALA A 329 7.88 9.42 -16.69
CA ALA A 329 7.81 9.03 -15.30
C ALA A 329 9.07 8.27 -14.84
N LEU A 330 9.60 7.35 -15.66
CA LEU A 330 10.84 6.63 -15.37
C LEU A 330 12.05 7.57 -15.32
N ILE A 331 12.18 8.46 -16.30
CA ILE A 331 13.25 9.48 -16.33
C ILE A 331 13.16 10.36 -15.09
N SER A 332 11.94 10.78 -14.74
CA SER A 332 11.69 11.63 -13.56
C SER A 332 12.00 10.91 -12.25
N LEU A 333 11.61 9.65 -12.10
CA LEU A 333 11.94 8.83 -10.94
C LEU A 333 13.46 8.66 -10.79
N PHE A 334 14.16 8.37 -11.90
CA PHE A 334 15.62 8.25 -11.90
C PHE A 334 16.30 9.57 -11.49
N LEU A 335 15.84 10.70 -12.03
CA LEU A 335 16.35 12.01 -11.67
C LEU A 335 16.11 12.33 -10.18
N ILE A 336 14.88 12.13 -9.68
CA ILE A 336 14.55 12.39 -8.27
C ILE A 336 15.34 11.46 -7.36
N TRP A 337 15.46 10.18 -7.69
CA TRP A 337 16.24 9.23 -6.90
C TRP A 337 17.71 9.63 -6.82
N THR A 338 18.34 9.98 -7.94
CA THR A 338 19.75 10.43 -7.97
C THR A 338 19.95 11.73 -7.19
N LEU A 339 19.05 12.71 -7.33
CA LEU A 339 19.09 13.96 -6.57
C LEU A 339 18.95 13.71 -5.06
N VAL A 340 17.99 12.90 -4.63
CA VAL A 340 17.79 12.59 -3.22
C VAL A 340 18.98 11.81 -2.65
N ASP A 341 19.54 10.86 -3.39
CA ASP A 341 20.73 10.11 -2.93
C ASP A 341 21.97 11.01 -2.79
N MET A 342 22.15 11.94 -3.74
CA MET A 342 23.17 12.98 -3.67
C MET A 342 22.96 13.90 -2.43
N MET A 343 21.72 14.31 -2.17
CA MET A 343 21.39 15.11 -1.00
C MET A 343 21.62 14.37 0.32
N LEU A 344 21.26 13.09 0.39
CA LEU A 344 21.40 12.26 1.60
C LEU A 344 22.84 11.84 1.88
N SER A 345 23.69 11.77 0.85
CA SER A 345 25.13 11.53 1.01
C SER A 345 25.91 12.80 1.41
N SER A 346 25.31 13.97 1.26
CA SER A 346 25.88 15.25 1.72
C SER A 346 25.88 15.39 3.25
N PRO A 347 26.62 16.37 3.83
CA PRO A 347 26.59 16.65 5.26
C PRO A 347 25.18 16.90 5.81
N TRP A 348 24.29 17.48 5.01
CA TRP A 348 22.90 17.74 5.41
C TRP A 348 22.15 16.45 5.72
N GLY A 349 22.31 15.40 4.90
CA GLY A 349 21.71 14.09 5.15
C GLY A 349 22.20 13.43 6.45
N ARG A 350 23.47 13.66 6.83
CA ARG A 350 24.01 13.17 8.11
C ARG A 350 23.40 13.89 9.31
N ILE A 351 23.19 15.20 9.19
CA ILE A 351 22.53 16.00 10.24
C ILE A 351 21.08 15.53 10.41
N LEU A 352 20.35 15.27 9.32
CA LEU A 352 18.98 14.74 9.43
C LEU A 352 18.91 13.39 10.15
N ARG A 353 19.86 12.48 9.86
CA ARG A 353 19.95 11.21 10.58
C ARG A 353 20.30 11.42 12.05
N ALA A 354 21.19 12.35 12.38
CA ALA A 354 21.49 12.69 13.77
C ALA A 354 20.24 13.22 14.50
N ILE A 355 19.45 14.10 13.85
CA ILE A 355 18.17 14.62 14.38
C ILE A 355 17.18 13.47 14.65
N ARG A 356 17.11 12.48 13.76
CA ARG A 356 16.24 11.31 13.92
C ARG A 356 16.62 10.45 15.12
N GLU A 357 17.91 10.24 15.35
CA GLU A 357 18.40 9.42 16.48
C GLU A 357 18.25 10.17 17.81
N ASP A 358 18.71 11.42 17.88
CA ASP A 358 18.59 12.27 19.06
C ASP A 358 18.63 13.77 18.69
N GLU A 359 17.46 14.40 18.81
CA GLU A 359 17.28 15.82 18.55
C GLU A 359 18.00 16.70 19.57
N GLU A 360 18.04 16.31 20.85
CA GLU A 360 18.65 17.08 21.94
C GLU A 360 20.17 17.10 21.81
N VAL A 361 20.77 15.94 21.54
CA VAL A 361 22.21 15.83 21.27
C VAL A 361 22.61 16.65 20.04
N THR A 362 21.79 16.64 18.99
CA THR A 362 22.07 17.41 17.78
C THR A 362 21.99 18.93 18.03
N MET A 363 21.06 19.38 18.89
CA MET A 363 20.99 20.77 19.32
C MET A 363 22.20 21.18 20.16
N HIS A 364 22.71 20.31 21.05
CA HIS A 364 23.93 20.57 21.82
C HIS A 364 25.19 20.72 20.95
N HIS A 365 25.22 20.06 19.79
CA HIS A 365 26.26 20.25 18.77
C HIS A 365 26.14 21.55 17.97
N GLY A 366 25.13 22.40 18.27
CA GLY A 366 24.96 23.72 17.66
C GLY A 366 24.21 23.72 16.33
N HIS A 367 23.57 22.62 15.94
CA HIS A 367 22.76 22.55 14.73
C HIS A 367 21.34 23.06 14.98
N ASP A 368 20.83 23.92 14.08
CA ASP A 368 19.45 24.41 14.13
C ASP A 368 18.49 23.32 13.61
N VAL A 369 17.97 22.51 14.53
CA VAL A 369 17.07 21.40 14.21
C VAL A 369 15.80 21.88 13.52
N PHE A 370 15.28 23.04 13.90
CA PHE A 370 14.07 23.60 13.29
C PHE A 370 14.28 23.90 11.81
N ARG A 371 15.38 24.57 11.44
CA ARG A 371 15.71 24.84 10.02
C ARG A 371 15.92 23.55 9.23
N HIS A 372 16.61 22.57 9.80
CA HIS A 372 16.83 21.29 9.12
C HIS A 372 15.52 20.51 8.91
N LYS A 373 14.63 20.48 9.90
CA LYS A 373 13.27 19.91 9.75
C LYS A 373 12.44 20.67 8.72
N ALA A 374 12.48 22.00 8.72
CA ALA A 374 11.75 22.84 7.76
C ALA A 374 12.23 22.65 6.32
N THR A 375 13.55 22.59 6.11
CA THR A 375 14.13 22.30 4.79
C THR A 375 13.78 20.89 4.31
N SER A 376 13.83 19.90 5.21
CA SER A 376 13.41 18.53 4.89
C SER A 376 11.94 18.48 4.45
N LEU A 377 11.06 19.16 5.19
CA LEU A 377 9.64 19.24 4.88
C LEU A 377 9.36 19.97 3.55
N ALA A 378 10.07 21.06 3.27
CA ALA A 378 9.95 21.79 2.02
C ALA A 378 10.36 20.94 0.80
N ILE A 379 11.49 20.25 0.90
CA ILE A 379 12.03 19.45 -0.21
C ILE A 379 11.19 18.21 -0.44
N GLY A 380 10.78 17.51 0.62
CA GLY A 380 9.88 16.37 0.47
C GLY A 380 8.50 16.80 -0.01
N ALA A 381 7.98 17.95 0.40
CA ALA A 381 6.72 18.50 -0.15
C ALA A 381 6.84 18.81 -1.64
N ALA A 382 7.95 19.39 -2.09
CA ALA A 382 8.23 19.64 -3.51
C ALA A 382 8.26 18.32 -4.32
N ILE A 383 8.92 17.28 -3.80
CA ILE A 383 8.95 15.94 -4.40
C ILE A 383 7.54 15.32 -4.42
N ALA A 384 6.76 15.47 -3.34
CA ALA A 384 5.39 14.97 -3.30
C ALA A 384 4.48 15.70 -4.30
N GLY A 385 4.63 17.01 -4.46
CA GLY A 385 3.93 17.81 -5.46
C GLY A 385 4.20 17.31 -6.88
N PHE A 386 5.46 16.95 -7.18
CA PHE A 386 5.83 16.30 -8.44
C PHE A 386 5.13 14.95 -8.63
N GLY A 387 5.11 14.10 -7.59
CA GLY A 387 4.42 12.82 -7.61
C GLY A 387 2.90 12.96 -7.86
N GLY A 388 2.28 13.98 -7.25
CA GLY A 388 0.88 14.34 -7.49
C GLY A 388 0.62 14.83 -8.92
N ALA A 389 1.55 15.61 -9.50
CA ALA A 389 1.47 16.06 -10.88
C ALA A 389 1.54 14.89 -11.89
N LEU A 390 2.42 13.91 -11.66
CA LEU A 390 2.46 12.68 -12.47
C LEU A 390 1.15 11.88 -12.36
N TRP A 391 0.60 11.77 -11.15
CA TRP A 391 -0.67 11.10 -10.94
C TRP A 391 -1.82 11.81 -11.66
N ALA A 392 -1.82 13.15 -11.66
CA ALA A 392 -2.79 13.95 -12.40
C ALA A 392 -2.69 13.70 -13.91
N TRP A 393 -1.48 13.75 -14.50
CA TRP A 393 -1.33 13.47 -15.93
C TRP A 393 -1.78 12.08 -16.34
N LEU A 394 -1.64 11.08 -15.45
CA LEU A 394 -2.11 9.73 -15.74
C LEU A 394 -3.64 9.62 -15.77
N ASN A 395 -4.32 10.23 -14.81
CA ASN A 395 -5.78 10.06 -14.63
C ASN A 395 -6.60 11.08 -15.43
N MET A 396 -5.95 12.11 -16.00
CA MET A 396 -6.58 13.18 -16.81
C MET A 396 -7.70 13.96 -16.09
N SER A 397 -7.87 13.72 -14.80
CA SER A 397 -8.87 14.28 -13.92
C SER A 397 -8.36 14.27 -12.49
N ILE A 398 -8.58 15.37 -11.78
CA ILE A 398 -8.20 15.55 -10.38
C ILE A 398 -9.48 15.69 -9.57
N LEU A 399 -9.82 14.61 -8.88
CA LEU A 399 -11.00 14.49 -8.03
C LEU A 399 -10.60 14.44 -6.56
N ASP A 400 -11.55 14.73 -5.68
CA ASP A 400 -11.37 14.68 -4.23
C ASP A 400 -11.06 13.26 -3.72
N ASP A 401 -11.44 12.23 -4.48
CA ASP A 401 -11.21 10.82 -4.11
C ASP A 401 -9.73 10.46 -4.03
N PHE A 402 -8.86 11.11 -4.81
CA PHE A 402 -7.41 10.94 -4.72
C PHE A 402 -6.83 11.42 -3.38
N ILE A 403 -7.43 12.44 -2.78
CA ILE A 403 -6.97 13.00 -1.51
C ILE A 403 -7.51 12.19 -0.32
N ASN A 404 -8.38 11.21 -0.57
CA ASN A 404 -8.93 10.37 0.47
C ASN A 404 -7.82 9.57 1.19
N PRO A 405 -7.64 9.74 2.51
CA PRO A 405 -6.59 9.06 3.26
C PRO A 405 -6.62 7.53 3.12
N VAL A 406 -7.82 6.95 3.00
CA VAL A 406 -8.03 5.50 2.84
C VAL A 406 -7.47 4.98 1.53
N LYS A 407 -7.64 5.73 0.45
CA LYS A 407 -7.29 5.30 -0.91
C LYS A 407 -5.87 5.66 -1.32
N SER A 408 -5.22 6.63 -0.66
CA SER A 408 -3.89 7.07 -1.08
C SER A 408 -2.90 7.17 0.07
N THR A 409 -3.17 7.94 1.13
CA THR A 409 -2.21 8.12 2.24
C THR A 409 -1.78 6.80 2.87
N PHE A 410 -2.72 5.93 3.23
CA PHE A 410 -2.37 4.65 3.86
C PHE A 410 -1.68 3.69 2.90
N LEU A 411 -1.96 3.78 1.59
CA LEU A 411 -1.24 3.00 0.57
C LEU A 411 0.21 3.46 0.43
N ILE A 412 0.47 4.76 0.46
CA ILE A 412 1.83 5.32 0.43
C ILE A 412 2.58 4.95 1.71
N TRP A 413 1.91 4.97 2.86
CA TRP A 413 2.48 4.48 4.12
C TRP A 413 2.76 2.98 4.11
N ALA A 414 1.86 2.18 3.53
CA ALA A 414 2.07 0.75 3.33
C ALA A 414 3.31 0.51 2.45
N ALA A 415 3.44 1.23 1.34
CA ALA A 415 4.62 1.18 0.48
C ALA A 415 5.90 1.55 1.23
N PHE A 416 5.86 2.59 2.07
CA PHE A 416 6.99 3.00 2.91
C PHE A 416 7.38 1.94 3.96
N ILE A 417 6.40 1.36 4.65
CA ILE A 417 6.66 0.36 5.70
C ILE A 417 7.19 -0.93 5.07
N VAL A 418 6.54 -1.42 4.01
CA VAL A 418 6.94 -2.64 3.28
C VAL A 418 8.32 -2.45 2.65
N GLY A 419 8.56 -1.29 2.03
CA GLY A 419 9.85 -0.96 1.42
C GLY A 419 11.01 -0.90 2.41
N GLY A 420 10.75 -0.41 3.61
CA GLY A 420 11.71 -0.33 4.72
C GLY A 420 12.24 1.07 4.97
N ARG A 421 12.31 1.44 6.25
CA ARG A 421 12.61 2.82 6.66
C ARG A 421 14.01 3.23 6.23
N ALA A 422 14.15 4.48 5.77
CA ALA A 422 15.42 5.11 5.40
C ALA A 422 16.19 4.43 4.25
N ASN A 423 15.48 3.68 3.38
CA ASN A 423 16.06 3.12 2.16
C ASN A 423 15.25 3.50 0.91
N ASN A 424 15.82 4.34 0.06
CA ASN A 424 15.16 4.78 -1.19
C ASN A 424 14.94 3.63 -2.19
N ARG A 425 15.80 2.60 -2.19
CA ARG A 425 15.62 1.41 -3.05
C ARG A 425 14.41 0.58 -2.58
N GLY A 426 14.27 0.49 -1.26
CA GLY A 426 13.11 -0.07 -0.58
C GLY A 426 11.80 0.58 -1.01
N MET A 427 11.77 1.91 -1.07
CA MET A 427 10.57 2.66 -1.47
C MET A 427 10.03 2.26 -2.85
N ILE A 428 10.92 1.99 -3.81
CA ILE A 428 10.52 1.57 -5.17
C ILE A 428 9.88 0.18 -5.13
N ILE A 429 10.48 -0.77 -4.41
CA ILE A 429 9.93 -2.13 -4.28
C ILE A 429 8.59 -2.10 -3.52
N GLY A 430 8.51 -1.35 -2.42
CA GLY A 430 7.27 -1.18 -1.67
C GLY A 430 6.15 -0.56 -2.51
N ALA A 431 6.45 0.51 -3.26
CA ALA A 431 5.49 1.13 -4.17
C ALA A 431 5.04 0.17 -5.27
N PHE A 432 5.97 -0.60 -5.85
CA PHE A 432 5.65 -1.60 -6.86
C PHE A 432 4.69 -2.67 -6.31
N ILE A 433 4.97 -3.24 -5.14
CA ILE A 433 4.10 -4.25 -4.50
C ILE A 433 2.68 -3.69 -4.30
N ILE A 434 2.55 -2.49 -3.76
CA ILE A 434 1.24 -1.88 -3.47
C ILE A 434 0.47 -1.58 -4.76
N VAL A 435 1.12 -1.00 -5.77
CA VAL A 435 0.49 -0.74 -7.08
C VAL A 435 0.07 -2.05 -7.76
N LEU A 436 0.93 -3.07 -7.73
CA LEU A 436 0.63 -4.37 -8.32
C LEU A 436 -0.57 -5.03 -7.63
N THR A 437 -0.65 -4.93 -6.30
CA THR A 437 -1.82 -5.39 -5.53
C THR A 437 -3.08 -4.65 -5.99
N GLU A 438 -3.04 -3.33 -6.13
CA GLU A 438 -4.18 -2.57 -6.63
C GLU A 438 -4.64 -3.02 -8.02
N PHE A 439 -3.71 -3.29 -8.95
CA PHE A 439 -4.06 -3.83 -10.26
C PHE A 439 -4.69 -5.22 -10.21
N VAL A 440 -4.14 -6.12 -9.40
CA VAL A 440 -4.71 -7.48 -9.23
C VAL A 440 -6.14 -7.39 -8.69
N PHE A 441 -6.38 -6.53 -7.69
CA PHE A 441 -7.73 -6.32 -7.15
C PHE A 441 -8.69 -5.72 -8.17
N ASN A 442 -8.24 -4.76 -8.98
CA ASN A 442 -9.09 -4.21 -10.05
C ASN A 442 -9.44 -5.28 -11.09
N LEU A 443 -8.51 -6.18 -11.44
CA LEU A 443 -8.79 -7.31 -12.33
C LEU A 443 -9.77 -8.31 -11.69
N MET A 444 -9.65 -8.58 -10.39
CA MET A 444 -10.61 -9.43 -9.66
C MET A 444 -12.02 -8.82 -9.65
N VAL A 445 -12.15 -7.51 -9.48
CA VAL A 445 -13.45 -6.82 -9.57
C VAL A 445 -14.07 -7.02 -10.96
N VAL A 446 -13.28 -6.88 -12.02
CA VAL A 446 -13.76 -7.09 -13.40
C VAL A 446 -14.09 -8.56 -13.66
N ALA A 447 -13.29 -9.49 -13.12
CA ALA A 447 -13.48 -10.93 -13.29
C ALA A 447 -14.80 -11.47 -12.71
N ARG A 448 -15.48 -10.71 -11.84
CA ARG A 448 -16.84 -11.07 -11.38
C ARG A 448 -17.83 -11.23 -12.53
N GLY A 449 -17.77 -10.32 -13.51
CA GLY A 449 -18.67 -10.31 -14.65
C GLY A 449 -18.18 -11.13 -15.84
N ASP A 450 -16.96 -11.67 -15.79
CA ASP A 450 -16.29 -12.34 -16.90
C ASP A 450 -15.95 -13.79 -16.53
N ILE A 451 -16.76 -14.73 -17.04
CA ILE A 451 -16.66 -16.17 -16.74
C ILE A 451 -15.37 -16.77 -17.32
N ASP A 452 -14.83 -16.19 -18.39
CA ASP A 452 -13.62 -16.68 -19.06
C ASP A 452 -12.33 -16.20 -18.35
N SER A 453 -12.45 -15.34 -17.33
CA SER A 453 -11.31 -14.82 -16.59
C SER A 453 -10.69 -15.88 -15.67
N ILE A 454 -9.35 -15.93 -15.64
CA ILE A 454 -8.56 -16.78 -14.73
C ILE A 454 -8.89 -16.50 -13.25
N PHE A 455 -9.39 -15.30 -12.93
CA PHE A 455 -9.74 -14.91 -11.58
C PHE A 455 -11.21 -15.20 -11.22
N HIS A 456 -12.06 -15.61 -12.16
CA HIS A 456 -13.50 -15.76 -11.95
C HIS A 456 -13.82 -16.74 -10.82
N GLU A 457 -13.31 -17.97 -10.89
CA GLU A 457 -13.51 -18.99 -9.85
C GLU A 457 -12.97 -18.54 -8.49
N GLY A 458 -11.83 -17.86 -8.48
CA GLY A 458 -11.22 -17.36 -7.24
C GLY A 458 -12.07 -16.29 -6.56
N VAL A 459 -12.69 -15.38 -7.34
CA VAL A 459 -13.55 -14.33 -6.79
C VAL A 459 -14.91 -14.90 -6.38
N ALA A 460 -15.49 -15.80 -7.16
CA ALA A 460 -16.71 -16.51 -6.78
C ALA A 460 -16.52 -17.25 -5.44
N GLY A 461 -15.38 -17.90 -5.22
CA GLY A 461 -15.05 -18.53 -3.94
C GLY A 461 -14.89 -17.54 -2.78
N ILE A 462 -14.42 -16.31 -3.04
CA ILE A 462 -14.37 -15.24 -2.02
C ILE A 462 -15.78 -14.78 -1.64
N ASP A 463 -16.65 -14.59 -2.62
CA ASP A 463 -18.03 -14.18 -2.40
C ASP A 463 -18.84 -15.27 -1.69
N GLU A 464 -18.64 -16.55 -2.06
CA GLU A 464 -19.21 -17.69 -1.34
C GLU A 464 -18.69 -17.77 0.10
N PHE A 465 -17.38 -17.54 0.33
CA PHE A 465 -16.81 -17.46 1.69
C PHE A 465 -17.41 -16.34 2.52
N PHE A 466 -17.61 -15.18 1.91
CA PHE A 466 -18.24 -14.06 2.57
C PHE A 466 -19.71 -14.35 2.91
N ALA A 467 -20.47 -14.92 1.97
CA ALA A 467 -21.85 -15.31 2.19
C ALA A 467 -21.97 -16.35 3.33
N TRP A 468 -21.12 -17.38 3.32
CA TRP A 468 -21.03 -18.36 4.42
C TRP A 468 -20.71 -17.70 5.77
N LEU A 469 -19.74 -16.78 5.81
CA LEU A 469 -19.38 -16.08 7.04
C LEU A 469 -20.56 -15.25 7.59
N ILE A 470 -21.29 -14.57 6.72
CA ILE A 470 -22.41 -13.70 7.14
C ILE A 470 -23.64 -14.54 7.53
N LEU A 471 -24.04 -15.50 6.69
CA LEU A 471 -25.27 -16.27 6.89
C LEU A 471 -25.10 -17.38 7.91
N ASP A 472 -24.04 -18.18 7.81
CA ASP A 472 -23.90 -19.39 8.63
C ASP A 472 -23.12 -19.13 9.92
N VAL A 473 -22.15 -18.21 9.93
CA VAL A 473 -21.41 -17.89 11.17
C VAL A 473 -22.13 -16.77 11.92
N LEU A 474 -22.30 -15.60 11.29
CA LEU A 474 -22.94 -14.46 11.94
C LEU A 474 -24.42 -14.72 12.20
N GLY A 475 -25.14 -15.30 11.24
CA GLY A 475 -26.55 -15.68 11.40
C GLY A 475 -26.84 -16.69 12.51
N THR A 476 -25.85 -17.43 13.02
CA THR A 476 -26.07 -18.26 14.23
C THR A 476 -26.20 -17.43 15.51
N VAL A 477 -25.65 -16.22 15.54
CA VAL A 477 -25.62 -15.32 16.70
C VAL A 477 -26.55 -14.13 16.49
N SER A 478 -26.79 -13.72 15.24
CA SER A 478 -27.57 -12.54 14.87
C SER A 478 -28.94 -12.90 14.30
N SER A 479 -29.93 -12.02 14.44
CA SER A 479 -31.25 -12.24 13.85
C SER A 479 -31.23 -12.02 12.34
N ASP A 480 -32.11 -12.71 11.61
CA ASP A 480 -32.27 -12.54 10.15
C ASP A 480 -32.46 -11.07 9.75
N LEU A 481 -33.19 -10.30 10.57
CA LEU A 481 -33.43 -8.88 10.32
C LEU A 481 -32.14 -8.06 10.35
N SER A 482 -31.20 -8.39 11.25
CA SER A 482 -29.91 -7.71 11.37
C SER A 482 -28.95 -8.00 10.21
N ILE A 483 -29.25 -9.01 9.39
CA ILE A 483 -28.53 -9.33 8.15
C ILE A 483 -29.22 -8.70 6.94
N ILE A 484 -30.55 -8.79 6.84
CA ILE A 484 -31.32 -8.23 5.73
C ILE A 484 -31.16 -6.71 5.65
N GLU A 485 -31.13 -6.00 6.80
CA GLU A 485 -31.05 -4.54 6.80
C GLU A 485 -29.73 -3.99 6.22
N PRO A 486 -28.53 -4.49 6.59
CA PRO A 486 -27.27 -4.05 5.98
C PRO A 486 -26.97 -4.66 4.61
N PHE A 487 -27.39 -5.91 4.34
CA PHE A 487 -27.00 -6.63 3.12
C PHE A 487 -28.11 -6.79 2.09
N GLY A 488 -29.35 -6.44 2.40
CA GLY A 488 -30.50 -6.44 1.49
C GLY A 488 -31.13 -7.80 1.21
N SER A 489 -30.39 -8.90 1.36
CA SER A 489 -30.89 -10.26 1.08
C SER A 489 -30.25 -11.34 1.96
N LEU A 490 -31.00 -12.42 2.19
CA LEU A 490 -30.50 -13.68 2.79
C LEU A 490 -30.05 -14.70 1.74
N GLU A 491 -30.17 -14.37 0.46
CA GLU A 491 -29.76 -15.26 -0.64
C GLU A 491 -28.23 -15.24 -0.76
N PRO A 492 -27.55 -16.40 -0.66
CA PRO A 492 -26.08 -16.45 -0.72
C PRO A 492 -25.50 -15.86 -2.01
N GLU A 493 -26.21 -16.05 -3.14
CA GLU A 493 -25.79 -15.61 -4.47
C GLU A 493 -25.82 -14.08 -4.66
N ARG A 494 -26.50 -13.33 -3.78
CA ARG A 494 -26.61 -11.87 -3.83
C ARG A 494 -25.69 -11.15 -2.85
N LEU A 495 -25.01 -11.90 -1.97
CA LEU A 495 -24.08 -11.38 -0.98
C LEU A 495 -22.68 -11.25 -1.58
N GLU A 496 -22.39 -10.10 -2.17
CA GLU A 496 -21.07 -9.81 -2.71
C GLU A 496 -20.19 -9.08 -1.69
N MET A 497 -18.95 -9.54 -1.54
CA MET A 497 -17.97 -8.83 -0.73
C MET A 497 -17.50 -7.57 -1.47
N GLN A 498 -17.44 -6.40 -0.82
CA GLN A 498 -16.74 -5.27 -1.45
C GLN A 498 -15.22 -5.51 -1.43
N LEU A 499 -14.64 -5.83 -2.60
CA LEU A 499 -13.22 -6.14 -2.76
C LEU A 499 -12.28 -4.98 -2.36
N VAL A 500 -12.80 -3.74 -2.29
CA VAL A 500 -12.05 -2.58 -1.78
C VAL A 500 -11.64 -2.77 -0.31
N TYR A 501 -12.51 -3.34 0.53
CA TYR A 501 -12.19 -3.59 1.93
C TYR A 501 -11.31 -4.83 2.10
N LEU A 502 -11.53 -5.87 1.29
CA LEU A 502 -10.64 -7.03 1.25
C LEU A 502 -9.21 -6.61 0.87
N LYS A 503 -9.07 -5.71 -0.11
CA LYS A 503 -7.79 -5.09 -0.48
C LYS A 503 -7.09 -4.47 0.72
N LEU A 504 -7.79 -3.68 1.52
CA LEU A 504 -7.23 -3.05 2.73
C LEU A 504 -6.80 -4.08 3.78
N VAL A 505 -7.60 -5.12 4.01
CA VAL A 505 -7.25 -6.21 4.94
C VAL A 505 -6.00 -6.95 4.46
N MET A 506 -5.90 -7.26 3.17
CA MET A 506 -4.73 -7.90 2.59
C MET A 506 -3.49 -7.02 2.65
N ILE A 507 -3.61 -5.72 2.41
CA ILE A 507 -2.49 -4.78 2.58
C ILE A 507 -2.05 -4.73 4.05
N GLY A 508 -2.99 -4.71 5.00
CA GLY A 508 -2.70 -4.81 6.42
C GLY A 508 -1.94 -6.09 6.76
N LEU A 509 -2.35 -7.23 6.19
CA LEU A 509 -1.66 -8.51 6.35
C LEU A 509 -0.26 -8.48 5.72
N VAL A 510 -0.09 -7.88 4.55
CA VAL A 510 1.23 -7.69 3.91
C VAL A 510 2.15 -6.85 4.79
N ILE A 511 1.65 -5.77 5.40
CA ILE A 511 2.41 -4.97 6.36
C ILE A 511 2.84 -5.80 7.55
N VAL A 512 1.91 -6.55 8.17
CA VAL A 512 2.20 -7.38 9.34
C VAL A 512 3.23 -8.46 9.00
N VAL A 513 3.04 -9.19 7.89
CA VAL A 513 3.99 -10.21 7.43
C VAL A 513 5.35 -9.59 7.13
N SER A 514 5.39 -8.43 6.44
CA SER A 514 6.65 -7.74 6.16
C SER A 514 7.39 -7.36 7.45
N LEU A 515 6.68 -6.90 8.47
CA LEU A 515 7.26 -6.53 9.76
C LEU A 515 7.70 -7.75 10.58
N LEU A 516 6.99 -8.87 10.47
CA LEU A 516 7.38 -10.15 11.08
C LEU A 516 8.63 -10.75 10.43
N LEU A 517 8.80 -10.55 9.11
CA LEU A 517 9.99 -11.00 8.38
C LEU A 517 11.19 -10.10 8.65
N SER A 518 10.98 -8.78 8.73
CA SER A 518 12.01 -7.80 9.02
C SER A 518 11.42 -6.59 9.73
N GLU A 519 11.85 -6.36 10.97
CA GLU A 519 11.43 -5.21 11.79
C GLU A 519 11.72 -3.85 11.13
N ARG A 520 12.66 -3.83 10.18
CA ARG A 520 13.09 -2.61 9.45
C ARG A 520 12.51 -2.52 8.03
N GLY A 521 11.67 -3.47 7.63
CA GLY A 521 11.10 -3.64 6.28
C GLY A 521 11.98 -4.48 5.33
N LEU A 522 11.51 -4.71 4.10
CA LEU A 522 12.14 -5.66 3.17
C LEU A 522 13.58 -5.29 2.78
N LEU A 523 13.86 -4.00 2.63
CA LEU A 523 15.20 -3.49 2.31
C LEU A 523 15.65 -2.49 3.39
N PRO A 524 16.31 -2.93 4.46
CA PRO A 524 16.72 -2.05 5.56
C PRO A 524 17.77 -1.02 5.12
N GLU A 525 17.87 0.08 5.87
CA GLU A 525 18.89 1.13 5.69
C GLU A 525 20.32 0.55 5.70
N VAL A 526 21.11 0.91 4.69
CA VAL A 526 22.56 0.62 4.63
C VAL A 526 23.32 1.92 4.95
N PRO A 527 23.98 2.02 6.12
CA PRO A 527 24.75 3.23 6.45
C PRO A 527 25.98 3.35 5.54
N LYS A 528 26.03 4.37 4.69
CA LYS A 528 27.22 4.69 3.89
C LYS A 528 28.22 5.47 4.74
N ARG A 529 29.39 4.89 4.99
CA ARG A 529 30.52 5.63 5.59
C ARG A 529 31.26 6.39 4.49
N PRO A 530 31.71 7.64 4.73
CA PRO A 530 32.71 8.27 3.87
C PRO A 530 33.95 7.38 3.81
N ASP A 531 34.55 7.28 2.64
CA ASP A 531 35.87 6.66 2.51
C ASP A 531 36.86 7.49 3.33
N ASP A 532 37.69 6.82 4.14
CA ASP A 532 38.71 7.50 4.92
C ASP A 532 39.72 8.15 3.96
N PRO A 533 39.88 9.49 3.97
CA PRO A 533 40.84 10.16 3.11
C PRO A 533 42.30 9.82 3.44
N ARG A 534 42.57 9.09 4.52
CA ARG A 534 43.89 8.53 4.82
C ARG A 534 43.93 7.06 4.38
N PRO A 535 44.52 6.72 3.21
CA PRO A 535 44.95 5.36 2.99
C PRO A 535 46.17 5.16 3.89
N ASN A 536 46.00 4.81 5.16
CA ASN A 536 47.14 4.49 6.00
C ASN A 536 47.61 3.08 5.62
N PRO A 537 48.77 2.91 4.93
CA PRO A 537 49.23 1.59 4.50
C PRO A 537 49.71 0.73 5.67
N GLU A 538 49.77 1.31 6.88
CA GLU A 538 50.37 0.70 8.07
C GLU A 538 49.38 0.38 9.20
N GLN A 539 48.07 0.44 8.97
CA GLN A 539 47.13 -0.15 9.93
C GLN A 539 46.90 -1.62 9.56
N PRO A 540 47.50 -2.60 10.30
CA PRO A 540 47.01 -3.96 10.24
C PRO A 540 45.53 -3.89 10.60
N SER A 541 44.69 -4.59 9.82
CA SER A 541 43.27 -4.76 10.10
C SER A 541 43.09 -5.04 11.58
N PHE A 542 42.54 -4.08 12.33
CA PHE A 542 42.24 -4.23 13.74
C PHE A 542 41.21 -5.36 13.87
N GLU A 543 41.69 -6.59 14.01
CA GLU A 543 41.06 -7.59 14.87
C GLU A 543 40.99 -6.94 16.24
N ARG A 544 39.82 -6.36 16.54
CA ARG A 544 39.50 -5.81 17.84
C ARG A 544 39.58 -6.97 18.84
N ARG A 545 40.67 -6.99 19.62
CA ARG A 545 40.78 -7.80 20.83
C ARG A 545 39.61 -7.46 21.75
N THR A 546 38.90 -8.50 22.13
CA THR A 546 37.95 -8.56 23.22
C THR A 546 38.69 -8.42 24.55
N GLU A 547 38.41 -7.36 25.30
CA GLU A 547 38.39 -7.36 26.76
C GLU A 547 37.15 -6.58 27.22
#